data_AF-A0A7V5CB50-F1
#
_entry.id   AF-A0A7V5CB50-F1
#
_cell.length_a   1.000
_cell.length_b   1.000
_cell.length_c   1.000
_cell.angle_alpha   90.00
_cell.angle_beta   90.00
_cell.angle_gamma   90.00
#
_symmetry.space_group_name_H-M   'P 1'
#
loop_
_entity.id
_entity.type
_entity.pdbx_description
1 polymer ?
#
loop_
_entity_poly.entity_id
_entity_poly.type
_entity_poly.pdbx_seq_one_letter_code
_entity_poly.pdbx_strand_id
1 'polypeptide(L)'
;MKARLGFIAGLVWALGLLCAAPLAAQSWAMVDTEGTGGAGAFVCAAPEGEASDPACLRISCDGGTPLHYEISLPGAAGDKLANPVAVEVEVDARAAGLLLFAPEPQGAGFTNLSAPFDPRLHRALIARLRKGNKAELVIQNPSGAITFPLSLRGSGKTLGAVMETCPMPEVPLNDPAAVVLDEVVRQCGELGGSVAMEPGFERHEDLDGDGREDVVIDYAAAVCSQMASLYCGSGGCTVGFFLARDEGYKRIFDGVIRGYAVKLGGLLALDLHGTACGLYGFEACRKVFRIADDSFALVDTFAGEAAEAAQAADLASQATPPAAQGDAVAASDTTGAEEAPQDANASGPQTGEAPQPEPSGVPVAPSTYTPDPAPAEDTPSKTPTVPPPPEQLAAPGSPTALPKPAPAPSASTQRPIPALAPSPDVASPEPPSGPDSLAAEVEPAPEPTPEPAPESNPEPVPEPTPEPDLASNPAPEPEPDPESEPNRIPEPPSQPSGLEWMGDGGSVFLPQHGESLPNDLAPGAPNLAAPAQSN
;
A
#
# COMPACT_ATOMS: atom_id res chain seq x y z
N MET A 1 78.06 -7.49 -53.30
CA MET A 1 78.80 -6.22 -53.13
C MET A 1 77.81 -5.12 -52.78
N LYS A 2 78.03 -4.44 -51.64
CA LYS A 2 77.74 -3.03 -51.29
C LYS A 2 76.38 -2.42 -51.70
N ALA A 3 75.50 -2.16 -50.73
CA ALA A 3 75.21 -0.83 -50.14
C ALA A 3 74.06 -0.10 -50.88
N ARG A 4 73.10 0.64 -50.30
CA ARG A 4 72.98 1.50 -49.10
C ARG A 4 71.48 1.51 -48.69
N LEU A 5 71.10 1.32 -47.43
CA LEU A 5 70.82 2.33 -46.40
C LEU A 5 70.18 3.65 -46.88
N GLY A 6 68.90 3.84 -46.54
CA GLY A 6 68.16 5.10 -46.65
C GLY A 6 67.01 5.10 -45.63
N PHE A 7 67.27 5.69 -44.46
CA PHE A 7 66.31 5.96 -43.38
C PHE A 7 65.45 7.16 -43.81
N ILE A 8 64.12 7.02 -43.85
CA ILE A 8 63.19 8.15 -43.87
C ILE A 8 62.22 7.96 -42.70
N ALA A 9 62.39 8.82 -41.70
CA ALA A 9 61.46 9.01 -40.60
C ALA A 9 60.21 9.73 -41.13
N GLY A 10 59.08 9.01 -41.19
CA GLY A 10 57.76 9.56 -41.46
C GLY A 10 56.97 9.69 -40.17
N LEU A 11 56.92 10.92 -39.65
CA LEU A 11 56.12 11.34 -38.52
C LEU A 11 54.63 11.29 -38.90
N VAL A 12 53.91 10.23 -38.53
CA VAL A 12 52.46 10.13 -38.73
C VAL A 12 51.78 10.80 -37.52
N TRP A 13 51.15 11.94 -37.79
CA TRP A 13 50.25 12.63 -36.88
C TRP A 13 49.07 11.72 -36.53
N ALA A 14 48.99 11.26 -35.28
CA ALA A 14 47.78 10.73 -34.69
C ALA A 14 46.82 11.90 -34.43
N LEU A 15 45.98 12.21 -35.42
CA LEU A 15 44.84 13.10 -35.24
C LEU A 15 43.78 12.34 -34.44
N GLY A 16 43.78 12.52 -33.12
CA GLY A 16 42.76 11.96 -32.25
C GLY A 16 41.40 12.56 -32.56
N LEU A 17 40.48 11.75 -33.08
CA LEU A 17 39.07 12.03 -32.97
C LEU A 17 38.71 11.99 -31.47
N LEU A 18 38.66 13.16 -30.83
CA LEU A 18 37.81 13.34 -29.66
C LEU A 18 36.36 13.18 -30.14
N CYS A 19 35.80 11.98 -29.99
CA CYS A 19 34.35 11.83 -29.97
C CYS A 19 33.84 12.59 -28.75
N ALA A 20 33.36 13.81 -28.95
CA ALA A 20 32.53 14.50 -27.97
C ALA A 20 31.28 13.64 -27.78
N ALA A 21 31.25 12.82 -26.72
CA ALA A 21 30.03 12.17 -26.31
C ALA A 21 28.99 13.27 -26.05
N PRO A 22 27.77 13.16 -26.61
CA PRO A 22 26.75 14.17 -26.43
C PRO A 22 26.50 14.38 -24.94
N LEU A 23 26.23 15.62 -24.55
CA LEU A 23 25.74 16.08 -23.24
C LEU A 23 24.39 15.44 -22.90
N ALA A 24 24.33 14.11 -22.81
CA ALA A 24 23.15 13.31 -22.51
C ALA A 24 22.85 13.23 -21.00
N ALA A 25 23.69 13.83 -20.16
CA ALA A 25 23.65 13.74 -18.69
C ALA A 25 22.47 14.48 -18.01
N GLN A 26 21.37 14.76 -18.71
CA GLN A 26 20.22 15.48 -18.13
C GLN A 26 18.85 14.97 -18.62
N SER A 27 18.78 13.75 -19.14
CA SER A 27 17.50 13.11 -19.46
C SER A 27 17.37 11.80 -18.72
N TRP A 28 16.14 11.49 -18.33
CA TRP A 28 15.83 10.18 -17.80
C TRP A 28 16.10 9.11 -18.86
N ALA A 29 16.81 8.07 -18.46
CA ALA A 29 17.10 6.92 -19.30
C ALA A 29 16.50 5.65 -18.67
N MET A 30 16.17 4.68 -19.53
CA MET A 30 15.79 3.34 -19.12
C MET A 30 17.05 2.49 -18.97
N VAL A 31 17.06 1.61 -17.98
CA VAL A 31 17.96 0.46 -17.91
C VAL A 31 17.09 -0.76 -18.12
N ASP A 32 17.25 -1.38 -19.29
CA ASP A 32 16.70 -2.71 -19.53
C ASP A 32 17.66 -3.70 -18.88
N THR A 33 17.18 -4.44 -17.87
CA THR A 33 17.96 -5.55 -17.31
C THR A 33 17.67 -6.80 -18.14
N GLU A 34 18.22 -6.80 -19.36
CA GLU A 34 18.03 -7.92 -20.30
C GLU A 34 18.42 -9.24 -19.62
N GLY A 35 17.46 -10.15 -19.49
CA GLY A 35 17.65 -11.50 -18.95
C GLY A 35 17.29 -11.71 -17.48
N THR A 36 17.11 -10.65 -16.68
CA THR A 36 16.77 -10.78 -15.23
C THR A 36 15.35 -10.36 -14.87
N GLY A 37 14.54 -9.97 -15.85
CA GLY A 37 13.12 -9.65 -15.64
C GLY A 37 12.87 -8.36 -14.85
N GLY A 38 13.82 -7.42 -14.86
CA GLY A 38 13.71 -6.14 -14.18
C GLY A 38 13.70 -4.93 -15.12
N ALA A 39 13.24 -3.79 -14.62
CA ALA A 39 13.27 -2.51 -15.32
C ALA A 39 13.81 -1.44 -14.39
N GLY A 40 14.50 -0.45 -14.95
CA GLY A 40 15.00 0.70 -14.20
C GLY A 40 14.85 2.01 -14.96
N ALA A 41 14.65 3.09 -14.23
CA ALA A 41 14.69 4.44 -14.75
C ALA A 41 15.64 5.26 -13.87
N PHE A 42 16.55 5.98 -14.50
CA PHE A 42 17.54 6.77 -13.77
C PHE A 42 17.77 8.13 -14.39
N VAL A 43 18.27 9.04 -13.56
CA VAL A 43 18.76 10.35 -13.94
C VAL A 43 19.99 10.69 -13.09
N CYS A 44 21.00 11.30 -13.71
CA CYS A 44 22.19 11.77 -13.03
C CYS A 44 22.24 13.29 -13.02
N ALA A 45 22.77 13.85 -11.94
CA ALA A 45 23.08 15.28 -11.87
C ALA A 45 24.18 15.63 -12.87
N ALA A 46 24.19 16.87 -13.35
CA ALA A 46 25.34 17.35 -14.12
C ALA A 46 26.57 17.40 -13.20
N PRO A 47 27.75 16.90 -13.63
CA PRO A 47 28.94 16.98 -12.80
C PRO A 47 29.33 18.46 -12.59
N GLU A 48 29.66 18.82 -11.35
CA GLU A 48 30.29 20.10 -11.06
C GLU A 48 31.82 19.96 -11.24
N GLY A 49 32.36 20.54 -12.30
CA GLY A 49 33.79 20.50 -12.62
C GLY A 49 34.20 19.38 -13.58
N GLU A 50 35.51 19.18 -13.75
CA GLU A 50 36.06 18.38 -14.86
C GLU A 50 36.23 16.87 -14.57
N ALA A 51 35.94 16.35 -13.36
CA ALA A 51 36.35 14.97 -13.02
C ALA A 51 35.56 14.24 -11.91
N SER A 52 34.32 14.62 -11.60
CA SER A 52 33.50 13.87 -10.64
C SER A 52 32.50 12.97 -11.35
N ASP A 53 32.42 11.70 -10.92
CA ASP A 53 31.30 10.85 -11.28
C ASP A 53 30.00 11.48 -10.75
N PRO A 54 28.95 11.60 -11.57
CA PRO A 54 27.74 12.30 -11.16
C PRO A 54 26.94 11.49 -10.15
N ALA A 55 26.28 12.18 -9.22
CA ALA A 55 25.27 11.55 -8.37
C ALA A 55 24.06 11.14 -9.22
N CYS A 56 23.56 9.93 -9.06
CA CYS A 56 22.44 9.41 -9.82
C CYS A 56 21.30 8.95 -8.91
N LEU A 57 20.07 9.27 -9.29
CA LEU A 57 18.84 8.71 -8.73
C LEU A 57 18.32 7.63 -9.67
N ARG A 58 18.02 6.46 -9.13
CA ARG A 58 17.41 5.34 -9.85
C ARG A 58 16.16 4.86 -9.14
N ILE A 59 15.18 4.44 -9.92
CA ILE A 59 13.97 3.73 -9.48
C ILE A 59 13.90 2.46 -10.32
N SER A 60 13.99 1.30 -9.68
CA SER A 60 14.18 0.01 -10.37
C SER A 60 13.59 -1.18 -9.62
N CYS A 61 13.48 -2.29 -10.34
CA CYS A 61 13.29 -3.65 -9.83
C CYS A 61 14.23 -4.60 -10.59
N ASP A 62 14.66 -5.68 -9.96
CA ASP A 62 15.52 -6.71 -10.57
C ASP A 62 15.25 -8.11 -10.00
N GLY A 63 15.27 -9.16 -10.84
CA GLY A 63 15.26 -10.53 -10.33
C GLY A 63 14.10 -10.90 -9.38
N GLY A 64 12.94 -10.24 -9.52
CA GLY A 64 11.78 -10.41 -8.65
C GLY A 64 11.78 -9.53 -7.39
N THR A 65 12.81 -8.73 -7.15
CA THR A 65 12.77 -7.69 -6.12
C THR A 65 11.69 -6.67 -6.48
N PRO A 66 10.89 -6.25 -5.50
CA PRO A 66 9.95 -5.17 -5.73
C PRO A 66 10.65 -3.87 -6.11
N LEU A 67 9.85 -2.98 -6.68
CA LEU A 67 10.26 -1.61 -6.95
C LEU A 67 10.93 -0.97 -5.71
N HIS A 68 12.05 -0.29 -5.92
CA HIS A 68 12.77 0.44 -4.88
C HIS A 68 13.49 1.67 -5.44
N TYR A 69 13.98 2.52 -4.55
CA TYR A 69 14.81 3.67 -4.89
C TYR A 69 16.27 3.36 -4.65
N GLU A 70 17.13 3.94 -5.47
CA GLU A 70 18.57 3.94 -5.25
C GLU A 70 19.17 5.31 -5.53
N ILE A 71 20.19 5.66 -4.76
CA ILE A 71 21.06 6.81 -5.02
C ILE A 71 22.50 6.32 -5.05
N SER A 72 23.18 6.57 -6.17
CA SER A 72 24.63 6.36 -6.28
C SER A 72 25.33 7.69 -6.10
N LEU A 73 26.21 7.77 -5.10
CA LEU A 73 27.03 8.95 -4.79
C LEU A 73 28.50 8.65 -5.09
N PRO A 74 29.27 9.64 -5.58
CA PRO A 74 30.73 9.51 -5.67
C PRO A 74 31.31 9.28 -4.27
N GLY A 75 32.26 8.34 -4.12
CA GLY A 75 32.67 7.80 -2.81
C GLY A 75 33.00 8.83 -1.71
N ALA A 76 33.64 9.95 -2.05
CA ALA A 76 33.97 11.00 -1.08
C ALA A 76 32.74 11.69 -0.46
N ALA A 77 31.59 11.67 -1.15
CA ALA A 77 30.34 12.24 -0.65
C ALA A 77 29.60 11.30 0.31
N GLY A 78 29.89 9.99 0.26
CA GLY A 78 29.27 8.98 1.12
C GLY A 78 30.01 8.72 2.44
N ASP A 79 31.27 9.13 2.53
CA ASP A 79 32.06 9.04 3.75
C ASP A 79 31.39 9.87 4.86
N LYS A 80 30.78 9.19 5.85
CA LYS A 80 30.08 9.74 7.03
C LYS A 80 28.59 10.08 6.87
N LEU A 81 27.90 9.42 5.96
CA LEU A 81 26.43 9.45 5.97
C LEU A 81 25.84 8.80 7.24
N ALA A 82 24.68 9.29 7.67
CA ALA A 82 23.91 8.70 8.76
C ALA A 82 23.35 7.32 8.35
N ASN A 83 22.82 6.55 9.29
CA ASN A 83 22.07 5.34 8.97
C ASN A 83 20.83 5.24 9.89
N PRO A 84 19.61 5.42 9.36
CA PRO A 84 19.28 5.72 7.95
C PRO A 84 19.66 7.17 7.53
N VAL A 85 19.80 7.38 6.22
CA VAL A 85 20.01 8.69 5.57
C VAL A 85 18.68 9.29 5.16
N ALA A 86 18.35 10.46 5.68
CA ALA A 86 17.17 11.22 5.25
C ALA A 86 17.48 12.01 3.96
N VAL A 87 16.65 11.81 2.93
CA VAL A 87 16.74 12.51 1.64
C VAL A 87 15.42 13.20 1.37
N GLU A 88 15.42 14.52 1.40
CA GLU A 88 14.27 15.32 0.98
C GLU A 88 14.30 15.48 -0.54
N VAL A 89 13.16 15.25 -1.18
CA VAL A 89 12.98 15.42 -2.62
C VAL A 89 12.13 16.64 -2.83
N GLU A 90 12.65 17.63 -3.54
CA GLU A 90 11.89 18.77 -4.03
C GLU A 90 11.59 18.62 -5.52
N VAL A 91 10.40 19.02 -5.96
CA VAL A 91 10.02 19.07 -7.37
C VAL A 91 9.49 20.47 -7.67
N ASP A 92 10.11 21.13 -8.65
CA ASP A 92 9.80 22.51 -9.03
C ASP A 92 9.82 23.48 -7.83
N ALA A 93 10.87 23.39 -6.99
CA ALA A 93 11.10 24.18 -5.77
C ALA A 93 9.99 24.04 -4.71
N ARG A 94 9.39 22.85 -4.62
CA ARG A 94 8.40 22.48 -3.60
C ARG A 94 8.74 21.12 -3.02
N ALA A 95 8.66 20.99 -1.71
CA ALA A 95 8.79 19.71 -1.02
C ALA A 95 7.82 18.67 -1.62
N ALA A 96 8.40 17.61 -2.19
CA ALA A 96 7.69 16.56 -2.90
C ALA A 96 7.54 15.29 -2.05
N GLY A 97 8.54 14.95 -1.24
CA GLY A 97 8.54 13.83 -0.32
C GLY A 97 9.84 13.72 0.49
N LEU A 98 9.83 12.86 1.52
CA LEU A 98 11.00 12.50 2.32
C LEU A 98 11.22 10.98 2.20
N LEU A 99 12.44 10.58 1.87
CA LEU A 99 12.85 9.18 1.73
C LEU A 99 13.91 8.85 2.78
N LEU A 100 13.88 7.62 3.31
CA LEU A 100 14.88 7.10 4.24
C LEU A 100 15.67 6.01 3.56
N PHE A 101 16.94 6.28 3.29
CA PHE A 101 17.84 5.35 2.62
C PHE A 101 18.76 4.64 3.61
N ALA A 102 19.01 3.34 3.37
CA ALA A 102 20.06 2.59 4.03
C ALA A 102 21.30 2.53 3.12
N PRO A 103 22.52 2.66 3.66
CA PRO A 103 23.73 2.45 2.88
C PRO A 103 23.90 0.97 2.53
N GLU A 104 24.20 0.69 1.27
CA GLU A 104 24.54 -0.67 0.82
C GLU A 104 26.01 -0.99 1.10
N PRO A 105 26.38 -2.28 1.22
CA PRO A 105 27.78 -2.69 1.33
C PRO A 105 28.61 -2.08 0.21
N GLN A 106 29.64 -1.31 0.57
CA GLN A 106 30.34 -0.43 -0.37
C GLN A 106 30.99 -1.21 -1.53
N GLY A 107 30.68 -0.79 -2.77
CA GLY A 107 31.45 -1.11 -3.96
C GLY A 107 32.65 -0.18 -4.12
N ALA A 108 33.65 -0.56 -4.90
CA ALA A 108 34.81 0.31 -5.14
C ALA A 108 34.40 1.59 -5.88
N GLY A 109 34.53 2.75 -5.22
CA GLY A 109 34.41 4.08 -5.83
C GLY A 109 33.07 4.80 -5.66
N PHE A 110 32.01 4.09 -5.26
CA PHE A 110 30.66 4.66 -5.07
C PHE A 110 30.06 4.26 -3.73
N THR A 111 29.27 5.17 -3.17
CA THR A 111 28.36 4.86 -2.08
C THR A 111 26.96 4.72 -2.65
N ASN A 112 26.45 3.49 -2.66
CA ASN A 112 25.08 3.20 -3.02
C ASN A 112 24.21 3.26 -1.77
N LEU A 113 23.07 3.91 -1.92
CA LEU A 113 22.03 4.03 -0.92
C LEU A 113 20.77 3.41 -1.52
N SER A 114 20.04 2.59 -0.77
CA SER A 114 18.74 2.05 -1.21
C SER A 114 17.63 2.37 -0.22
N ALA A 115 16.42 2.58 -0.74
CA ALA A 115 15.22 2.79 0.06
C ALA A 115 14.06 1.97 -0.52
N PRO A 116 13.23 1.31 0.32
CA PRO A 116 12.08 0.59 -0.17
C PRO A 116 11.07 1.56 -0.79
N PHE A 117 10.35 1.10 -1.81
CA PHE A 117 9.20 1.84 -2.31
C PHE A 117 7.97 1.50 -1.45
N ASP A 118 7.30 2.48 -0.86
CA ASP A 118 5.96 2.29 -0.29
C ASP A 118 4.94 2.98 -1.22
N PRO A 119 4.05 2.23 -1.91
CA PRO A 119 3.06 2.82 -2.81
C PRO A 119 2.12 3.81 -2.13
N ARG A 120 1.85 3.67 -0.83
CA ARG A 120 0.95 4.56 -0.09
C ARG A 120 1.59 5.92 0.13
N LEU A 121 2.88 5.92 0.51
CA LEU A 121 3.62 7.14 0.80
C LEU A 121 4.16 7.81 -0.47
N HIS A 122 4.54 7.01 -1.47
CA HIS A 122 5.34 7.51 -2.60
C HIS A 122 4.55 7.73 -3.88
N ARG A 123 3.27 7.34 -3.97
CA ARG A 123 2.45 7.59 -5.18
C ARG A 123 2.38 9.08 -5.55
N ALA A 124 2.21 9.95 -4.57
CA ALA A 124 2.20 11.40 -4.79
C ALA A 124 3.56 11.94 -5.26
N LEU A 125 4.66 11.41 -4.70
CA LEU A 125 6.03 11.75 -5.10
C LEU A 125 6.28 11.33 -6.56
N ILE A 126 5.98 10.08 -6.93
CA ILE A 126 6.11 9.60 -8.32
C ILE A 126 5.26 10.43 -9.27
N ALA A 127 4.01 10.76 -8.91
CA ALA A 127 3.15 11.60 -9.73
C ALA A 127 3.75 13.00 -9.97
N ARG A 128 4.41 13.57 -8.96
CA ARG A 128 5.14 14.85 -9.10
C ARG A 128 6.39 14.69 -9.97
N LEU A 129 7.21 13.68 -9.74
CA LEU A 129 8.41 13.40 -10.56
C LEU A 129 8.07 13.21 -12.03
N ARG A 130 6.95 12.55 -12.34
CA ARG A 130 6.46 12.32 -13.72
C ARG A 130 5.96 13.58 -14.44
N LYS A 131 5.50 14.59 -13.69
CA LYS A 131 4.86 15.81 -14.23
C LYS A 131 5.74 17.06 -14.11
N GLY A 132 6.72 17.05 -13.21
CA GLY A 132 7.58 18.20 -12.92
C GLY A 132 8.64 18.44 -13.98
N ASN A 133 9.37 19.56 -13.85
CA ASN A 133 10.42 19.95 -14.78
C ASN A 133 11.82 19.76 -14.22
N LYS A 134 11.98 20.00 -12.91
CA LYS A 134 13.24 19.83 -12.17
C LYS A 134 12.97 19.22 -10.81
N ALA A 135 13.94 18.45 -10.32
CA ALA A 135 13.96 17.98 -8.95
C ALA A 135 15.28 18.37 -8.28
N GLU A 136 15.27 18.49 -6.96
CA GLU A 136 16.47 18.60 -6.13
C GLU A 136 16.42 17.50 -5.07
N LEU A 137 17.53 16.76 -4.92
CA LEU A 137 17.72 15.84 -3.81
C LEU A 137 18.55 16.53 -2.75
N VAL A 138 18.00 16.67 -1.55
CA VAL A 138 18.67 17.26 -0.39
C VAL A 138 18.98 16.15 0.60
N ILE A 139 20.24 15.70 0.60
CA ILE A 139 20.72 14.64 1.49
C ILE A 139 21.20 15.27 2.79
N GLN A 140 20.58 14.86 3.90
CA GLN A 140 20.97 15.33 5.22
C GLN A 140 22.26 14.61 5.67
N ASN A 141 23.35 15.35 5.81
CA ASN A 141 24.64 14.83 6.30
C ASN A 141 25.07 15.63 7.55
N PRO A 142 25.66 14.99 8.58
CA PRO A 142 26.16 15.68 9.78
C PRO A 142 27.11 16.85 9.50
N SER A 143 27.82 16.84 8.36
CA SER A 143 28.74 17.89 7.94
C SER A 143 28.06 19.06 7.21
N GLY A 144 26.75 18.97 6.95
CA GLY A 144 25.96 19.90 6.16
C GLY A 144 25.17 19.17 5.06
N ALA A 145 24.02 19.72 4.66
CA ALA A 145 23.21 19.14 3.60
C ALA A 145 23.94 19.16 2.25
N ILE A 146 23.77 18.10 1.46
CA ILE A 146 24.30 17.97 0.10
C ILE A 146 23.13 18.03 -0.87
N THR A 147 23.19 18.91 -1.86
CA THR A 147 22.09 19.12 -2.83
C THR A 147 22.52 18.68 -4.23
N PHE A 148 21.66 17.89 -4.89
CA PHE A 148 21.86 17.46 -6.27
C PHE A 148 20.70 17.89 -7.17
N PRO A 149 20.94 18.78 -8.15
CA PRO A 149 19.90 19.15 -9.11
C PRO A 149 19.74 18.07 -10.18
N LEU A 150 18.49 17.67 -10.42
CA LEU A 150 18.09 16.68 -11.41
C LEU A 150 17.12 17.27 -12.43
N SER A 151 17.33 16.95 -13.71
CA SER A 151 16.37 17.24 -14.75
C SER A 151 15.24 16.21 -14.73
N LEU A 152 13.98 16.65 -14.84
CA LEU A 152 12.83 15.74 -15.00
C LEU A 152 12.42 15.56 -16.46
N ARG A 153 13.23 16.02 -17.41
CA ARG A 153 12.95 15.81 -18.84
C ARG A 153 12.97 14.30 -19.16
N GLY A 154 11.82 13.80 -19.64
CA GLY A 154 11.63 12.40 -20.00
C GLY A 154 11.13 11.50 -18.86
N SER A 155 11.10 11.98 -17.61
CA SER A 155 10.72 11.19 -16.43
C SER A 155 9.35 10.55 -16.56
N GLY A 156 8.36 11.28 -17.10
CA GLY A 156 6.98 10.80 -17.22
C GLY A 156 6.84 9.52 -18.02
N LYS A 157 7.63 9.40 -19.10
CA LYS A 157 7.65 8.22 -19.99
C LYS A 157 8.43 7.07 -19.34
N THR A 158 9.63 7.34 -18.84
CA THR A 158 10.51 6.29 -18.29
C THR A 158 9.96 5.71 -16.99
N LEU A 159 9.55 6.57 -16.05
CA LEU A 159 8.91 6.12 -14.81
C LEU A 159 7.59 5.41 -15.09
N GLY A 160 6.82 5.84 -16.09
CA GLY A 160 5.61 5.13 -16.52
C GLY A 160 5.92 3.68 -16.89
N ALA A 161 6.92 3.46 -17.76
CA ALA A 161 7.34 2.13 -18.19
C ALA A 161 7.86 1.27 -17.02
N VAL A 162 8.64 1.84 -16.09
CA VAL A 162 9.10 1.11 -14.90
C VAL A 162 7.94 0.72 -13.99
N MET A 163 7.00 1.62 -13.71
CA MET A 163 5.83 1.29 -12.88
C MET A 163 4.93 0.22 -13.51
N GLU A 164 4.89 0.14 -14.84
CA GLU A 164 4.14 -0.89 -15.58
C GLU A 164 4.86 -2.24 -15.59
N THR A 165 6.19 -2.25 -15.53
CA THR A 165 7.00 -3.47 -15.62
C THR A 165 7.32 -4.07 -14.24
N CYS A 166 7.56 -3.21 -13.24
CA CYS A 166 8.04 -3.65 -11.95
C CYS A 166 6.92 -4.12 -11.02
N PRO A 167 7.13 -5.23 -10.28
CA PRO A 167 6.20 -5.64 -9.24
C PRO A 167 6.18 -4.58 -8.12
N MET A 168 4.96 -4.24 -7.70
CA MET A 168 4.77 -3.32 -6.59
C MET A 168 5.09 -4.04 -5.28
N PRO A 169 5.88 -3.45 -4.37
CA PRO A 169 6.09 -4.04 -3.06
C PRO A 169 4.78 -4.12 -2.28
N GLU A 170 4.55 -5.28 -1.69
CA GLU A 170 3.56 -5.46 -0.65
C GLU A 170 4.15 -4.97 0.66
N VAL A 171 3.58 -3.89 1.21
CA VAL A 171 4.00 -3.36 2.50
C VAL A 171 3.09 -3.93 3.57
N PRO A 172 3.63 -4.63 4.60
CA PRO A 172 2.85 -5.05 5.75
C PRO A 172 2.06 -3.89 6.36
N LEU A 173 0.82 -4.17 6.74
CA LEU A 173 -0.09 -3.20 7.33
C LEU A 173 -0.10 -3.39 8.85
N ASN A 174 0.02 -2.32 9.63
CA ASN A 174 -0.16 -2.44 11.08
C ASN A 174 -1.66 -2.54 11.46
N ASP A 175 -2.52 -1.95 10.63
CA ASP A 175 -3.96 -1.87 10.84
C ASP A 175 -4.66 -1.96 9.46
N PRO A 176 -5.00 -3.18 9.00
CA PRO A 176 -5.70 -3.36 7.72
C PRO A 176 -7.04 -2.64 7.67
N ALA A 177 -7.80 -2.64 8.77
CA ALA A 177 -9.12 -2.05 8.84
C ALA A 177 -9.07 -0.53 8.62
N ALA A 178 -8.17 0.19 9.28
CA ALA A 178 -8.02 1.62 9.09
C ALA A 178 -7.59 1.98 7.65
N VAL A 179 -6.66 1.22 7.06
CA VAL A 179 -6.18 1.45 5.69
C VAL A 179 -7.31 1.22 4.68
N VAL A 180 -8.07 0.14 4.82
CA VAL A 180 -9.22 -0.13 3.95
C VAL A 180 -10.34 0.89 4.17
N LEU A 181 -10.60 1.29 5.41
CA LEU A 181 -11.64 2.28 5.70
C LEU A 181 -11.30 3.64 5.07
N ASP A 182 -10.05 4.10 5.15
CA ASP A 182 -9.62 5.34 4.49
C ASP A 182 -9.81 5.27 2.97
N GLU A 183 -9.52 4.12 2.37
CA GLU A 183 -9.80 3.87 0.95
C GLU A 183 -11.30 4.02 0.65
N VAL A 184 -12.16 3.36 1.42
CA VAL A 184 -13.63 3.41 1.24
C VAL A 184 -14.16 4.84 1.41
N VAL A 185 -13.71 5.56 2.45
CA VAL A 185 -14.07 6.95 2.71
C VAL A 185 -13.67 7.85 1.55
N ARG A 186 -12.45 7.70 1.04
CA ARG A 186 -11.97 8.48 -0.11
C ARG A 186 -12.81 8.19 -1.36
N GLN A 187 -13.04 6.93 -1.71
CA GLN A 187 -13.81 6.55 -2.90
C GLN A 187 -15.27 7.03 -2.82
N CYS A 188 -15.91 6.90 -1.65
CA CYS A 188 -17.24 7.44 -1.44
C CYS A 188 -17.28 8.98 -1.51
N GLY A 189 -16.25 9.63 -0.97
CA GLY A 189 -16.10 11.10 -1.03
C GLY A 189 -15.94 11.62 -2.46
N GLU A 190 -15.26 10.88 -3.35
CA GLU A 190 -15.16 11.20 -4.78
C GLU A 190 -16.53 11.19 -5.49
N LEU A 191 -17.51 10.46 -4.94
CA LEU A 191 -18.91 10.44 -5.39
C LEU A 191 -19.78 11.51 -4.69
N GLY A 192 -19.21 12.32 -3.79
CA GLY A 192 -19.96 13.28 -2.96
C GLY A 192 -20.75 12.63 -1.82
N GLY A 193 -20.32 11.45 -1.36
CA GLY A 193 -20.94 10.69 -0.28
C GLY A 193 -20.18 10.72 1.04
N SER A 194 -20.79 10.10 2.04
CA SER A 194 -20.20 9.78 3.34
C SER A 194 -20.37 8.29 3.62
N VAL A 195 -19.46 7.73 4.42
CA VAL A 195 -19.51 6.31 4.83
C VAL A 195 -20.23 6.16 6.16
N ALA A 196 -21.12 5.18 6.25
CA ALA A 196 -21.69 4.68 7.50
C ALA A 196 -21.15 3.26 7.77
N MET A 197 -20.74 3.00 9.02
CA MET A 197 -20.19 1.70 9.42
C MET A 197 -21.28 0.80 9.98
N GLU A 198 -21.34 -0.43 9.48
CA GLU A 198 -22.13 -1.53 10.01
C GLU A 198 -21.25 -2.51 10.81
N PRO A 199 -21.83 -3.32 11.70
CA PRO A 199 -21.10 -4.37 12.40
C PRO A 199 -20.46 -5.37 11.44
N GLY A 200 -19.26 -5.86 11.78
CA GLY A 200 -18.59 -6.93 11.03
C GLY A 200 -17.67 -6.45 9.91
N PHE A 201 -17.40 -5.14 9.80
CA PHE A 201 -16.38 -4.59 8.89
C PHE A 201 -15.01 -5.23 9.08
N GLU A 202 -14.62 -5.49 10.32
CA GLU A 202 -13.40 -6.20 10.69
C GLU A 202 -13.77 -7.44 11.51
N ARG A 203 -13.14 -8.56 11.18
CA ARG A 203 -13.17 -9.80 11.97
C ARG A 203 -11.77 -10.33 12.14
N HIS A 204 -11.55 -11.00 13.26
CA HIS A 204 -10.31 -11.68 13.59
C HIS A 204 -10.55 -13.19 13.60
N GLU A 205 -9.81 -13.91 12.77
CA GLU A 205 -9.92 -15.36 12.59
C GLU A 205 -8.54 -15.91 12.21
N ASP A 206 -8.13 -17.08 12.71
CA ASP A 206 -6.91 -17.78 12.27
C ASP A 206 -7.16 -18.50 10.93
N LEU A 207 -6.73 -17.89 9.81
CA LEU A 207 -6.99 -18.37 8.44
C LEU A 207 -6.01 -19.45 8.00
N ASP A 208 -4.75 -19.38 8.44
CA ASP A 208 -3.68 -20.30 8.02
C ASP A 208 -3.37 -21.41 9.04
N GLY A 209 -3.97 -21.35 10.23
CA GLY A 209 -3.87 -22.36 11.28
C GLY A 209 -2.57 -22.27 12.08
N ASP A 210 -1.88 -21.12 12.06
CA ASP A 210 -0.64 -20.90 12.81
C ASP A 210 -0.88 -20.46 14.27
N GLY A 211 -2.13 -20.28 14.67
CA GLY A 211 -2.55 -19.85 16.00
C GLY A 211 -2.47 -18.34 16.23
N ARG A 212 -2.21 -17.54 15.20
CA ARG A 212 -2.29 -16.08 15.22
C ARG A 212 -3.62 -15.64 14.61
N GLU A 213 -4.17 -14.56 15.15
CA GLU A 213 -5.39 -13.96 14.61
C GLU A 213 -5.06 -13.16 13.35
N ASP A 214 -5.58 -13.60 12.20
CA ASP A 214 -5.55 -12.84 10.96
C ASP A 214 -6.73 -11.87 10.91
N VAL A 215 -6.76 -11.00 9.89
CA VAL A 215 -7.82 -10.00 9.73
C VAL A 215 -8.62 -10.26 8.45
N VAL A 216 -9.94 -10.31 8.59
CA VAL A 216 -10.90 -10.35 7.49
C VAL A 216 -11.65 -9.02 7.44
N ILE A 217 -11.59 -8.33 6.29
CA ILE A 217 -12.28 -7.07 6.06
C ILE A 217 -13.46 -7.26 5.12
N ASP A 218 -14.67 -6.97 5.59
CA ASP A 218 -15.90 -6.99 4.80
C ASP A 218 -16.24 -5.58 4.32
N TYR A 219 -16.01 -5.31 3.03
CA TYR A 219 -16.25 -3.98 2.46
C TYR A 219 -17.74 -3.62 2.43
N ALA A 220 -18.65 -4.60 2.49
CA ALA A 220 -20.09 -4.34 2.50
C ALA A 220 -20.54 -3.60 3.77
N ALA A 221 -19.81 -3.78 4.87
CA ALA A 221 -20.10 -3.11 6.14
C ALA A 221 -19.65 -1.64 6.17
N ALA A 222 -18.98 -1.13 5.14
CA ALA A 222 -18.66 0.29 4.99
C ALA A 222 -19.58 0.91 3.90
N VAL A 223 -20.80 1.28 4.32
CA VAL A 223 -21.88 1.67 3.40
C VAL A 223 -21.71 3.11 2.92
N CYS A 224 -21.52 3.30 1.62
CA CYS A 224 -21.46 4.62 1.01
C CYS A 224 -22.86 5.22 0.77
N SER A 225 -23.11 6.45 1.23
CA SER A 225 -24.43 7.09 1.14
C SER A 225 -24.92 7.35 -0.30
N GLN A 226 -24.01 7.48 -1.27
CA GLN A 226 -24.35 7.70 -2.68
C GLN A 226 -24.46 6.41 -3.47
N MET A 227 -23.88 5.32 -2.96
CA MET A 227 -23.83 4.04 -3.65
C MET A 227 -23.65 2.93 -2.62
N ALA A 228 -24.75 2.48 -2.01
CA ALA A 228 -24.69 1.46 -0.96
C ALA A 228 -24.02 0.15 -1.43
N SER A 229 -24.14 -0.16 -2.72
CA SER A 229 -23.51 -1.33 -3.36
C SER A 229 -22.13 -1.02 -3.96
N LEU A 230 -21.40 0.00 -3.48
CA LEU A 230 -20.11 0.40 -4.06
C LEU A 230 -19.12 -0.79 -4.19
N TYR A 231 -19.17 -1.72 -3.24
CA TYR A 231 -18.32 -2.91 -3.19
C TYR A 231 -19.07 -4.23 -3.37
N CYS A 232 -20.33 -4.18 -3.79
CA CYS A 232 -21.19 -5.36 -3.93
C CYS A 232 -21.85 -5.42 -5.31
N GLY A 233 -22.00 -6.64 -5.85
CA GLY A 233 -22.68 -6.91 -7.11
C GLY A 233 -23.33 -8.30 -7.13
N SER A 234 -23.68 -8.81 -8.31
CA SER A 234 -24.28 -10.16 -8.44
C SER A 234 -23.34 -11.30 -8.02
N GLY A 235 -22.03 -11.03 -7.99
CA GLY A 235 -20.98 -11.92 -7.52
C GLY A 235 -20.83 -11.98 -6.00
N GLY A 236 -21.57 -11.18 -5.25
CA GLY A 236 -21.39 -10.98 -3.81
C GLY A 236 -20.72 -9.66 -3.50
N CYS A 237 -19.94 -9.60 -2.43
CA CYS A 237 -19.29 -8.39 -1.94
C CYS A 237 -17.78 -8.56 -1.87
N THR A 238 -17.06 -7.44 -1.91
CA THR A 238 -15.60 -7.43 -1.79
C THR A 238 -15.20 -7.80 -0.37
N VAL A 239 -14.33 -8.79 -0.23
CA VAL A 239 -13.73 -9.19 1.06
C VAL A 239 -12.22 -9.22 0.89
N GLY A 240 -11.51 -8.70 1.89
CA GLY A 240 -10.05 -8.76 1.98
C GLY A 240 -9.60 -9.69 3.10
N PHE A 241 -8.63 -10.56 2.82
CA PHE A 241 -7.99 -11.45 3.80
C PHE A 241 -6.54 -11.01 4.03
N PHE A 242 -6.16 -10.83 5.30
CA PHE A 242 -4.86 -10.30 5.69
C PHE A 242 -4.22 -11.18 6.77
N LEU A 243 -3.12 -11.84 6.42
CA LEU A 243 -2.42 -12.74 7.35
C LEU A 243 -1.52 -11.99 8.33
N ALA A 244 -1.56 -12.36 9.58
CA ALA A 244 -0.69 -11.87 10.63
C ALA A 244 0.73 -12.41 10.46
N ARG A 245 1.69 -11.50 10.35
CA ARG A 245 3.13 -11.78 10.25
C ARG A 245 3.89 -10.93 11.25
N ASP A 246 5.19 -11.19 11.41
CA ASP A 246 5.99 -10.56 12.46
C ASP A 246 6.06 -9.04 12.31
N GLU A 247 5.99 -8.53 11.07
CA GLU A 247 6.07 -7.10 10.74
C GLU A 247 4.70 -6.44 10.52
N GLY A 248 3.61 -7.13 10.84
CA GLY A 248 2.23 -6.66 10.63
C GLY A 248 1.43 -7.63 9.76
N TYR A 249 0.44 -7.12 9.05
CA TYR A 249 -0.52 -7.90 8.28
C TYR A 249 -0.23 -7.84 6.78
N LYS A 250 -0.21 -8.99 6.13
CA LYS A 250 -0.01 -9.12 4.68
C LYS A 250 -1.31 -9.48 3.99
N ARG A 251 -1.75 -8.68 3.01
CA ARG A 251 -2.93 -9.01 2.20
C ARG A 251 -2.60 -10.23 1.31
N ILE A 252 -3.38 -11.29 1.42
CA ILE A 252 -3.23 -12.49 0.57
C ILE A 252 -4.30 -12.62 -0.50
N PHE A 253 -5.42 -11.93 -0.32
CA PHE A 253 -6.53 -11.91 -1.27
C PHE A 253 -7.40 -10.68 -1.03
N ASP A 254 -7.86 -10.07 -2.11
CA ASP A 254 -9.01 -9.20 -2.15
C ASP A 254 -9.86 -9.47 -3.39
N GLY A 255 -11.18 -9.52 -3.23
CA GLY A 255 -12.05 -9.80 -4.35
C GLY A 255 -13.50 -10.00 -3.98
N VAL A 256 -14.35 -10.06 -5.01
CA VAL A 256 -15.79 -10.24 -4.87
C VAL A 256 -16.11 -11.71 -4.63
N ILE A 257 -16.64 -12.02 -3.44
CA ILE A 257 -17.06 -13.36 -3.04
C ILE A 257 -18.49 -13.33 -2.49
N ARG A 258 -19.19 -14.46 -2.56
CA ARG A 258 -20.52 -14.67 -1.95
C ARG A 258 -20.45 -15.11 -0.49
N GLY A 259 -19.32 -15.69 -0.10
CA GLY A 259 -19.09 -16.22 1.23
C GLY A 259 -17.74 -16.94 1.29
N TYR A 260 -17.35 -17.34 2.49
CA TYR A 260 -16.17 -18.18 2.70
C TYR A 260 -16.37 -19.10 3.90
N ALA A 261 -15.50 -20.10 4.01
CA ALA A 261 -15.33 -20.87 5.24
C ALA A 261 -13.84 -21.16 5.49
N VAL A 262 -13.42 -20.94 6.73
CA VAL A 262 -12.10 -21.38 7.22
C VAL A 262 -12.21 -22.85 7.62
N LYS A 263 -11.26 -23.67 7.17
CA LYS A 263 -11.19 -25.09 7.45
C LYS A 263 -9.85 -25.43 8.11
N LEU A 264 -9.86 -26.52 8.87
CA LEU A 264 -8.69 -27.00 9.59
C LEU A 264 -7.49 -27.22 8.65
N GLY A 265 -6.29 -26.84 9.12
CA GLY A 265 -5.02 -27.04 8.40
C GLY A 265 -4.74 -25.98 7.33
N GLY A 266 -5.15 -24.72 7.58
CA GLY A 266 -4.87 -23.58 6.70
C GLY A 266 -5.59 -23.67 5.36
N LEU A 267 -6.83 -24.18 5.35
CA LEU A 267 -7.63 -24.31 4.14
C LEU A 267 -8.72 -23.25 4.14
N LEU A 268 -8.67 -22.33 3.17
CA LEU A 268 -9.70 -21.30 2.98
C LEU A 268 -10.55 -21.63 1.75
N ALA A 269 -11.85 -21.76 1.96
CA ALA A 269 -12.78 -22.04 0.87
C ALA A 269 -13.61 -20.79 0.54
N LEU A 270 -13.58 -20.37 -0.72
CA LEU A 270 -14.26 -19.19 -1.23
C LEU A 270 -15.46 -19.58 -2.09
N ASP A 271 -16.62 -19.01 -1.79
CA ASP A 271 -17.82 -19.11 -2.62
C ASP A 271 -17.87 -17.94 -3.59
N LEU A 272 -17.91 -18.26 -4.87
CA LEU A 272 -17.69 -17.31 -5.96
C LEU A 272 -18.91 -17.25 -6.88
N HIS A 273 -18.92 -16.26 -7.76
CA HIS A 273 -19.85 -16.19 -8.89
C HIS A 273 -19.62 -17.39 -9.83
N GLY A 274 -20.69 -17.99 -10.38
CA GLY A 274 -20.59 -19.22 -11.18
C GLY A 274 -19.62 -19.13 -12.37
N THR A 275 -19.45 -17.94 -12.95
CA THR A 275 -18.48 -17.70 -14.04
C THR A 275 -17.04 -17.99 -13.66
N ALA A 276 -16.68 -17.97 -12.36
CA ALA A 276 -15.34 -18.35 -11.88
C ALA A 276 -15.05 -19.85 -12.05
N CYS A 277 -16.07 -20.66 -12.29
CA CYS A 277 -16.02 -22.09 -12.61
C CYS A 277 -16.48 -22.40 -14.04
N GLY A 278 -16.66 -21.38 -14.90
CA GLY A 278 -17.17 -21.56 -16.27
C GLY A 278 -18.69 -21.85 -16.36
N LEU A 279 -19.45 -21.50 -15.32
CA LEU A 279 -20.90 -21.69 -15.21
C LEU A 279 -21.68 -20.37 -15.36
N TYR A 280 -23.01 -20.43 -15.39
CA TYR A 280 -23.87 -19.25 -15.33
C TYR A 280 -23.71 -18.53 -14.00
N GLY A 281 -23.92 -17.21 -13.99
CA GLY A 281 -23.61 -16.38 -12.82
C GLY A 281 -24.33 -16.77 -11.53
N PHE A 282 -25.54 -17.31 -11.62
CA PHE A 282 -26.31 -17.73 -10.45
C PHE A 282 -25.88 -19.11 -9.91
N GLU A 283 -25.22 -19.95 -10.70
CA GLU A 283 -24.79 -21.29 -10.28
C GLU A 283 -23.69 -21.20 -9.22
N ALA A 284 -23.67 -22.18 -8.32
CA ALA A 284 -22.67 -22.25 -7.27
C ALA A 284 -21.29 -22.58 -7.83
N CYS A 285 -20.28 -21.85 -7.36
CA CYS A 285 -18.88 -22.11 -7.63
C CYS A 285 -18.12 -21.96 -6.32
N ARG A 286 -17.32 -22.96 -5.96
CA ARG A 286 -16.50 -22.93 -4.74
C ARG A 286 -15.07 -23.31 -5.09
N LYS A 287 -14.11 -22.52 -4.62
CA LYS A 287 -12.68 -22.82 -4.75
C LYS A 287 -12.05 -22.95 -3.38
N VAL A 288 -11.24 -23.98 -3.19
CA VAL A 288 -10.56 -24.25 -1.92
C VAL A 288 -9.08 -23.98 -2.11
N PHE A 289 -8.52 -23.15 -1.25
CA PHE A 289 -7.15 -22.73 -1.26
C PHE A 289 -6.43 -23.24 -0.01
N ARG A 290 -5.15 -23.55 -0.16
CA ARG A 290 -4.22 -23.75 0.94
C ARG A 290 -3.46 -22.47 1.17
N ILE A 291 -3.39 -22.08 2.43
CA ILE A 291 -2.59 -20.98 2.93
C ILE A 291 -1.39 -21.58 3.65
N ALA A 292 -0.18 -21.33 3.13
CA ALA A 292 1.07 -21.79 3.75
C ALA A 292 2.23 -20.90 3.30
N ASP A 293 3.07 -20.44 4.22
CA ASP A 293 4.28 -19.66 3.92
C ASP A 293 4.00 -18.47 2.97
N ASP A 294 2.93 -17.73 3.23
CA ASP A 294 2.38 -16.63 2.41
C ASP A 294 1.84 -17.01 1.02
N SER A 295 1.82 -18.30 0.68
CA SER A 295 1.24 -18.78 -0.57
C SER A 295 -0.27 -18.97 -0.42
N PHE A 296 -1.01 -18.56 -1.45
CA PHE A 296 -2.44 -18.77 -1.60
C PHE A 296 -2.70 -19.70 -2.80
N ALA A 297 -2.63 -21.01 -2.57
CA ALA A 297 -2.59 -22.00 -3.65
C ALA A 297 -3.93 -22.72 -3.82
N LEU A 298 -4.49 -22.74 -5.03
CA LEU A 298 -5.72 -23.48 -5.34
C LEU A 298 -5.48 -24.99 -5.18
N VAL A 299 -6.28 -25.62 -4.32
CA VAL A 299 -6.25 -27.08 -4.05
C VAL A 299 -7.40 -27.78 -4.75
N ASP A 300 -8.60 -27.19 -4.72
CA ASP A 300 -9.81 -27.84 -5.25
C ASP A 300 -10.79 -26.83 -5.85
N THR A 301 -11.65 -27.30 -6.75
CA THR A 301 -12.72 -26.53 -7.38
C THR A 301 -13.98 -27.37 -7.48
N PHE A 302 -15.07 -26.87 -6.89
CA PHE A 302 -16.41 -27.45 -6.97
C PHE A 302 -17.30 -26.52 -7.77
N ALA A 303 -18.19 -27.09 -8.58
CA ALA A 303 -19.10 -26.33 -9.44
C ALA A 303 -20.50 -26.97 -9.43
N GLY A 304 -21.54 -26.14 -9.58
CA GLY A 304 -22.93 -26.58 -9.59
C GLY A 304 -23.33 -27.28 -8.28
N GLU A 305 -24.06 -28.38 -8.40
CA GLU A 305 -24.58 -29.16 -7.25
C GLU A 305 -23.48 -29.59 -6.25
N ALA A 306 -22.27 -29.87 -6.74
CA ALA A 306 -21.15 -30.23 -5.86
C ALA A 306 -20.69 -29.06 -4.99
N ALA A 307 -20.73 -27.83 -5.51
CA ALA A 307 -20.42 -26.64 -4.74
C ALA A 307 -21.53 -26.34 -3.70
N GLU A 308 -22.79 -26.49 -4.08
CA GLU A 308 -23.94 -26.33 -3.16
C GLU A 308 -23.87 -27.33 -2.00
N ALA A 309 -23.55 -28.60 -2.30
CA ALA A 309 -23.38 -29.63 -1.28
C ALA A 309 -22.23 -29.31 -0.32
N ALA A 310 -21.09 -28.83 -0.85
CA ALA A 310 -19.95 -28.43 -0.04
C ALA A 310 -20.26 -27.22 0.86
N GLN A 311 -20.97 -26.21 0.32
CA GLN A 311 -21.44 -25.04 1.08
C GLN A 311 -22.37 -25.45 2.22
N ALA A 312 -23.36 -26.30 1.93
CA ALA A 312 -24.31 -26.78 2.92
C ALA A 312 -23.62 -27.57 4.05
N ALA A 313 -22.60 -28.36 3.73
CA ALA A 313 -21.83 -29.09 4.73
C ALA A 313 -21.04 -28.17 5.67
N ASP A 314 -20.45 -27.10 5.16
CA ASP A 314 -19.71 -26.13 5.97
C ASP A 314 -20.66 -25.31 6.86
N LEU A 315 -21.81 -24.87 6.33
CA LEU A 315 -22.86 -24.20 7.13
C LEU A 315 -23.39 -25.10 8.26
N ALA A 316 -23.62 -26.38 7.99
CA ALA A 316 -24.04 -27.33 9.01
C ALA A 316 -22.99 -27.52 10.11
N SER A 317 -21.70 -27.44 9.75
CA SER A 317 -20.58 -27.54 10.70
C SER A 317 -20.50 -26.31 11.60
N GLN A 318 -20.76 -25.11 11.07
CA GLN A 318 -20.79 -23.86 11.85
C GLN A 318 -22.02 -23.74 12.76
N ALA A 319 -23.16 -24.26 12.32
CA ALA A 319 -24.40 -24.23 13.10
C ALA A 319 -24.36 -25.14 14.34
N THR A 320 -23.41 -26.08 14.40
CA THR A 320 -23.21 -26.92 15.59
C THR A 320 -22.47 -26.07 16.63
N PRO A 321 -23.11 -25.67 17.75
CA PRO A 321 -22.42 -24.93 18.79
C PRO A 321 -21.20 -25.74 19.21
N PRO A 322 -20.08 -25.10 19.61
CA PRO A 322 -18.97 -25.82 20.22
C PRO A 322 -19.51 -26.50 21.47
N ALA A 323 -19.95 -27.75 21.33
CA ALA A 323 -20.45 -28.55 22.43
C ALA A 323 -19.32 -28.57 23.42
N ALA A 324 -19.55 -27.97 24.59
CA ALA A 324 -18.58 -27.76 25.65
C ALA A 324 -17.55 -28.90 25.63
N GLN A 325 -16.38 -28.64 25.01
CA GLN A 325 -15.23 -29.53 25.08
C GLN A 325 -14.70 -29.33 26.50
N GLY A 326 -15.51 -29.76 27.46
CA GLY A 326 -15.19 -29.77 28.87
C GLY A 326 -14.05 -30.76 29.02
N ASP A 327 -13.06 -30.32 29.77
CA ASP A 327 -11.89 -31.03 30.26
C ASP A 327 -12.23 -32.38 30.91
N ALA A 328 -12.64 -33.37 30.13
CA ALA A 328 -12.60 -34.76 30.52
C ALA A 328 -11.14 -35.24 30.39
N VAL A 329 -10.26 -34.63 31.19
CA VAL A 329 -9.03 -35.28 31.64
C VAL A 329 -9.51 -36.51 32.41
N ALA A 330 -9.61 -37.63 31.70
CA ALA A 330 -9.90 -38.92 32.28
C ALA A 330 -8.79 -39.26 33.28
N ALA A 331 -9.04 -38.99 34.56
CA ALA A 331 -8.40 -39.67 35.66
C ALA A 331 -8.64 -41.18 35.48
N SER A 332 -7.67 -41.86 34.87
CA SER A 332 -7.60 -43.32 34.90
C SER A 332 -7.16 -43.70 36.31
N ASP A 333 -8.17 -43.96 37.13
CA ASP A 333 -8.07 -44.41 38.51
C ASP A 333 -7.39 -45.79 38.58
N THR A 334 -6.27 -45.83 39.27
CA THR A 334 -5.48 -47.00 39.63
C THR A 334 -6.09 -47.71 40.84
N THR A 335 -6.66 -48.90 40.63
CA THR A 335 -6.78 -49.99 41.62
C THR A 335 -6.66 -51.29 40.82
N GLY A 336 -5.82 -52.30 41.09
CA GLY A 336 -5.06 -52.72 42.25
C GLY A 336 -5.32 -54.23 42.42
N ALA A 337 -4.40 -55.11 42.03
CA ALA A 337 -4.36 -56.51 42.46
C ALA A 337 -2.97 -57.15 42.29
N GLU A 338 -2.53 -57.71 43.41
CA GLU A 338 -1.32 -58.46 43.79
C GLU A 338 -1.13 -59.80 43.04
N GLU A 339 0.10 -60.20 42.69
CA GLU A 339 0.83 -61.41 43.18
C GLU A 339 2.21 -61.59 42.49
N ALA A 340 3.19 -62.11 43.24
CA ALA A 340 4.65 -62.16 42.98
C ALA A 340 5.11 -63.50 42.30
N PRO A 341 6.39 -63.96 42.40
CA PRO A 341 7.71 -63.39 42.06
C PRO A 341 8.53 -64.31 41.09
N GLN A 342 9.69 -63.85 40.55
CA GLN A 342 10.88 -64.72 40.31
C GLN A 342 12.16 -63.95 39.87
N ASP A 343 13.17 -64.04 40.76
CA ASP A 343 14.58 -64.40 40.56
C ASP A 343 15.56 -63.66 39.60
N ALA A 344 16.55 -63.03 40.26
CA ALA A 344 18.00 -63.27 40.17
C ALA A 344 18.84 -62.84 38.94
N ASN A 345 19.70 -61.82 39.13
CA ASN A 345 21.18 -61.84 38.95
C ASN A 345 21.74 -60.42 39.21
N ALA A 346 22.49 -60.14 40.28
CA ALA A 346 23.92 -60.43 40.54
C ALA A 346 24.93 -59.47 39.86
N SER A 347 25.59 -58.66 40.72
CA SER A 347 26.99 -58.16 40.68
C SER A 347 27.41 -57.20 39.55
N GLY A 348 28.11 -56.06 39.75
CA GLY A 348 28.94 -55.56 40.85
C GLY A 348 29.42 -54.10 40.57
N PRO A 349 30.49 -53.59 41.21
CA PRO A 349 30.50 -52.24 41.83
C PRO A 349 31.44 -51.20 41.16
N GLN A 350 31.25 -49.90 41.44
CA GLN A 350 32.28 -49.00 42.03
C GLN A 350 31.88 -47.50 42.10
N THR A 351 31.94 -46.98 43.34
CA THR A 351 32.53 -45.71 43.83
C THR A 351 32.46 -44.40 43.02
N GLY A 352 31.98 -43.34 43.69
CA GLY A 352 32.18 -41.91 43.38
C GLY A 352 31.14 -41.07 44.12
N GLU A 353 31.34 -40.81 45.41
CA GLU A 353 31.83 -39.51 45.95
C GLU A 353 30.84 -38.36 45.73
N ALA A 354 30.14 -38.01 46.82
CA ALA A 354 29.16 -36.95 46.90
C ALA A 354 29.78 -35.65 47.44
N PRO A 355 29.26 -34.48 47.03
CA PRO A 355 29.11 -33.35 47.93
C PRO A 355 27.62 -33.05 48.17
N GLN A 356 27.29 -32.82 49.43
CA GLN A 356 26.00 -32.32 49.89
C GLN A 356 25.71 -30.93 49.34
N PRO A 357 24.42 -30.60 49.13
CA PRO A 357 23.93 -29.28 49.48
C PRO A 357 22.83 -29.36 50.54
N GLU A 358 22.86 -28.37 51.43
CA GLU A 358 21.89 -28.12 52.50
C GLU A 358 20.47 -27.84 51.96
N PRO A 359 19.41 -28.24 52.67
CA PRO A 359 18.05 -27.83 52.34
C PRO A 359 17.68 -26.55 53.12
N SER A 360 17.37 -25.47 52.39
CA SER A 360 16.59 -24.36 52.92
C SER A 360 15.66 -23.84 51.83
N GLY A 361 14.41 -24.30 51.90
CA GLY A 361 13.31 -23.86 51.06
C GLY A 361 12.00 -24.27 51.71
N VAL A 362 11.39 -23.32 52.41
CA VAL A 362 10.07 -23.44 53.05
C VAL A 362 9.01 -23.62 51.96
N PRO A 363 8.07 -24.58 52.07
CA PRO A 363 6.96 -24.68 51.13
C PRO A 363 5.97 -23.52 51.34
N VAL A 364 5.78 -22.72 50.30
CA VAL A 364 4.67 -21.75 50.20
C VAL A 364 3.41 -22.54 49.88
N ALA A 365 2.44 -22.49 50.79
CA ALA A 365 1.12 -23.07 50.61
C ALA A 365 0.33 -22.32 49.51
N PRO A 366 -0.54 -23.00 48.75
CA PRO A 366 -1.39 -22.35 47.76
C PRO A 366 -2.43 -21.46 48.46
N SER A 367 -2.41 -20.17 48.10
CA SER A 367 -3.40 -19.19 48.54
C SER A 367 -4.72 -19.45 47.83
N THR A 368 -5.69 -20.02 48.54
CA THR A 368 -7.09 -20.08 48.11
C THR A 368 -7.67 -18.67 48.11
N TYR A 369 -7.85 -18.09 46.93
CA TYR A 369 -8.61 -16.86 46.74
C TYR A 369 -10.10 -17.20 46.78
N THR A 370 -10.74 -17.00 47.93
CA THR A 370 -12.20 -16.90 48.05
C THR A 370 -12.63 -15.50 47.63
N PRO A 371 -13.45 -15.33 46.58
CA PRO A 371 -14.04 -14.03 46.28
C PRO A 371 -15.06 -13.65 47.37
N ASP A 372 -14.93 -12.44 47.89
CA ASP A 372 -15.92 -11.82 48.78
C ASP A 372 -17.27 -11.69 48.05
N PRO A 373 -18.40 -11.89 48.76
CA PRO A 373 -19.72 -11.73 48.17
C PRO A 373 -19.99 -10.25 47.84
N ALA A 374 -20.54 -10.02 46.64
CA ALA A 374 -20.94 -8.72 46.15
C ALA A 374 -21.86 -7.98 47.13
N PRO A 375 -21.68 -6.66 47.33
CA PRO A 375 -22.65 -5.86 48.07
C PRO A 375 -23.94 -5.73 47.25
N ALA A 376 -25.07 -5.87 47.94
CA ALA A 376 -26.40 -5.69 47.39
C ALA A 376 -26.56 -4.27 46.80
N GLU A 377 -26.93 -4.19 45.53
CA GLU A 377 -27.30 -2.93 44.87
C GLU A 377 -28.74 -2.55 45.24
N ASP A 378 -28.87 -1.43 45.95
CA ASP A 378 -30.10 -0.67 46.10
C ASP A 378 -30.35 0.12 44.79
N THR A 379 -31.40 -0.25 44.06
CA THR A 379 -31.89 0.51 42.90
C THR A 379 -32.71 1.74 43.32
N PRO A 380 -32.40 2.94 42.79
CA PRO A 380 -33.42 3.93 42.52
C PRO A 380 -33.63 4.10 41.01
N SER A 381 -34.87 3.90 40.57
CA SER A 381 -35.37 4.25 39.24
C SER A 381 -34.94 5.66 38.83
N LYS A 382 -34.13 5.76 37.77
CA LYS A 382 -34.03 6.97 36.94
C LYS A 382 -34.49 6.64 35.53
N THR A 383 -35.64 7.21 35.18
CA THR A 383 -36.17 7.28 33.82
C THR A 383 -35.12 7.90 32.89
N PRO A 384 -34.83 7.30 31.72
CA PRO A 384 -33.93 7.92 30.76
C PRO A 384 -34.59 9.13 30.11
N THR A 385 -33.98 10.30 30.29
CA THR A 385 -34.32 11.51 29.54
C THR A 385 -33.81 11.36 28.10
N VAL A 386 -34.74 11.35 27.15
CA VAL A 386 -34.47 11.42 25.71
C VAL A 386 -33.78 12.76 25.39
N PRO A 387 -32.62 12.78 24.72
CA PRO A 387 -32.03 14.04 24.25
C PRO A 387 -32.91 14.66 23.15
N PRO A 388 -33.11 15.98 23.13
CA PRO A 388 -33.84 16.64 22.06
C PRO A 388 -33.09 16.51 20.71
N PRO A 389 -33.81 16.53 19.59
CA PRO A 389 -33.21 16.45 18.26
C PRO A 389 -32.31 17.66 18.00
N PRO A 390 -31.25 17.51 17.19
CA PRO A 390 -30.38 18.62 16.84
C PRO A 390 -31.17 19.71 16.11
N GLU A 391 -31.07 20.94 16.63
CA GLU A 391 -31.54 22.15 15.97
C GLU A 391 -31.00 22.23 14.55
N GLN A 392 -31.90 22.37 13.58
CA GLN A 392 -31.55 22.73 12.21
C GLN A 392 -30.90 24.12 12.24
N LEU A 393 -29.59 24.16 12.00
CA LEU A 393 -28.86 25.38 11.70
C LEU A 393 -29.48 26.05 10.47
N ALA A 394 -30.05 27.22 10.70
CA ALA A 394 -30.56 28.10 9.67
C ALA A 394 -29.45 28.43 8.65
N ALA A 395 -29.84 28.46 7.37
CA ALA A 395 -28.99 28.81 6.24
C ALA A 395 -28.30 30.18 6.46
N PRO A 396 -27.00 30.31 6.14
CA PRO A 396 -26.33 31.61 6.15
C PRO A 396 -26.93 32.51 5.05
N GLY A 397 -27.26 33.73 5.47
CA GLY A 397 -27.85 34.75 4.63
C GLY A 397 -26.99 35.18 3.44
N SER A 398 -27.68 35.74 2.45
CA SER A 398 -27.17 36.31 1.21
C SER A 398 -25.92 37.17 1.38
N PRO A 399 -24.97 37.13 0.42
CA PRO A 399 -23.76 37.95 0.48
C PRO A 399 -24.09 39.43 0.28
N THR A 400 -23.76 40.22 1.30
CA THR A 400 -23.69 41.68 1.24
C THR A 400 -22.63 42.12 0.23
N ALA A 401 -22.96 43.16 -0.53
CA ALA A 401 -22.17 43.75 -1.59
C ALA A 401 -20.68 43.99 -1.25
N LEU A 402 -19.82 43.62 -2.21
CA LEU A 402 -18.38 43.91 -2.22
C LEU A 402 -18.09 45.41 -2.08
N PRO A 403 -17.14 45.82 -1.20
CA PRO A 403 -16.66 47.19 -1.18
C PRO A 403 -15.82 47.49 -2.44
N LYS A 404 -16.08 48.68 -2.99
CA LYS A 404 -15.44 49.26 -4.18
C LYS A 404 -13.91 49.34 -4.00
N PRO A 405 -13.10 48.91 -4.99
CA PRO A 405 -11.65 48.98 -4.90
C PRO A 405 -11.15 50.43 -4.90
N ALA A 406 -10.19 50.71 -4.02
CA ALA A 406 -9.50 51.99 -3.94
C ALA A 406 -8.62 52.22 -5.19
N PRO A 407 -8.43 53.49 -5.61
CA PRO A 407 -7.66 53.81 -6.81
C PRO A 407 -6.15 53.54 -6.63
N ALA A 408 -5.55 52.97 -7.66
CA ALA A 408 -4.13 52.68 -7.75
C ALA A 408 -3.27 53.97 -7.70
N PRO A 409 -2.11 53.96 -7.03
CA PRO A 409 -1.15 55.04 -7.14
C PRO A 409 -0.37 54.97 -8.47
N SER A 410 -0.37 56.10 -9.17
CA SER A 410 0.41 56.35 -10.38
C SER A 410 1.89 56.61 -10.11
N ALA A 411 2.71 56.07 -11.00
CA ALA A 411 3.92 56.64 -11.61
C ALA A 411 5.28 56.67 -10.88
N SER A 412 6.32 56.62 -11.74
CA SER A 412 7.78 56.77 -11.57
C SER A 412 8.55 55.51 -11.12
N THR A 413 9.55 54.98 -11.82
CA THR A 413 10.53 55.58 -12.76
C THR A 413 11.10 54.46 -13.66
N GLN A 414 10.96 54.57 -14.99
CA GLN A 414 11.67 53.71 -15.94
C GLN A 414 13.13 54.17 -16.10
N ARG A 415 14.07 53.26 -15.85
CA ARG A 415 15.48 53.41 -16.26
C ARG A 415 15.63 53.08 -17.76
N PRO A 416 16.50 53.78 -18.49
CA PRO A 416 16.75 53.47 -19.90
C PRO A 416 17.56 52.18 -20.05
N ILE A 417 17.08 51.31 -20.94
CA ILE A 417 17.78 50.11 -21.43
C ILE A 417 18.81 50.58 -22.48
N PRO A 418 20.09 50.19 -22.40
CA PRO A 418 21.05 50.47 -23.45
C PRO A 418 20.78 49.59 -24.69
N ALA A 419 20.83 50.21 -25.86
CA ALA A 419 20.62 49.56 -27.16
C ALA A 419 21.67 48.47 -27.41
N LEU A 420 21.21 47.25 -27.69
CA LEU A 420 22.03 46.18 -28.25
C LEU A 420 22.37 46.51 -29.72
N ALA A 421 23.66 46.38 -30.06
CA ALA A 421 24.19 46.43 -31.41
C ALA A 421 23.72 45.20 -32.24
N PRO A 422 23.62 45.31 -33.58
CA PRO A 422 23.26 44.20 -34.45
C PRO A 422 24.37 43.15 -34.52
N SER A 423 23.97 41.87 -34.43
CA SER A 423 24.84 40.71 -34.66
C SER A 423 25.17 40.56 -36.15
N PRO A 424 26.37 40.07 -36.53
CA PRO A 424 26.71 39.80 -37.92
C PRO A 424 26.07 38.52 -38.43
N ASP A 425 25.70 38.55 -39.72
CA ASP A 425 25.22 37.44 -40.54
C ASP A 425 26.10 36.18 -40.39
N VAL A 426 25.46 35.07 -40.01
CA VAL A 426 26.04 33.73 -40.09
C VAL A 426 25.49 33.06 -41.35
N ALA A 427 26.38 32.82 -42.29
CA ALA A 427 26.14 32.10 -43.52
C ALA A 427 25.69 30.65 -43.26
N SER A 428 24.68 30.21 -44.01
CA SER A 428 24.26 28.81 -44.10
C SER A 428 25.35 27.96 -44.77
N PRO A 429 25.74 26.80 -44.20
CA PRO A 429 26.56 25.85 -44.93
C PRO A 429 25.70 24.95 -45.83
N GLU A 430 26.19 24.77 -47.06
CA GLU A 430 25.72 23.79 -48.05
C GLU A 430 25.87 22.34 -47.55
N PRO A 431 25.01 21.41 -48.01
CA PRO A 431 25.15 19.99 -47.70
C PRO A 431 26.31 19.36 -48.48
N PRO A 432 27.13 18.48 -47.86
CA PRO A 432 28.22 17.81 -48.56
C PRO A 432 27.69 16.73 -49.51
N SER A 433 28.21 16.78 -50.73
CA SER A 433 28.12 15.73 -51.74
C SER A 433 28.92 14.51 -51.29
N GLY A 434 28.26 13.36 -51.15
CA GLY A 434 28.91 12.09 -50.85
C GLY A 434 29.57 11.45 -52.08
N PRO A 435 30.69 10.72 -51.92
CA PRO A 435 31.38 10.06 -53.02
C PRO A 435 30.73 8.72 -53.40
N ASP A 436 30.76 8.47 -54.71
CA ASP A 436 30.49 7.20 -55.38
C ASP A 436 31.06 5.99 -54.63
N SER A 437 30.19 5.03 -54.32
CA SER A 437 30.58 3.66 -54.03
C SER A 437 29.78 2.72 -54.90
N LEU A 438 30.53 2.01 -55.74
CA LEU A 438 30.13 1.06 -56.75
C LEU A 438 29.29 -0.05 -56.12
N ALA A 439 28.06 -0.18 -56.62
CA ALA A 439 27.14 -1.26 -56.34
C ALA A 439 27.67 -2.59 -56.92
N ALA A 440 27.71 -3.62 -56.09
CA ALA A 440 27.56 -4.99 -56.57
C ALA A 440 26.05 -5.23 -56.73
N GLU A 441 25.62 -5.42 -57.98
CA GLU A 441 24.27 -5.86 -58.35
C GLU A 441 23.96 -7.20 -57.65
N VAL A 442 23.08 -7.14 -56.66
CA VAL A 442 22.29 -8.28 -56.21
C VAL A 442 20.88 -8.02 -56.73
N GLU A 443 20.46 -8.85 -57.69
CA GLU A 443 19.11 -8.80 -58.25
C GLU A 443 18.07 -8.94 -57.12
N PRO A 444 17.11 -8.01 -57.00
CA PRO A 444 16.06 -8.13 -56.01
C PRO A 444 15.12 -9.29 -56.37
N ALA A 445 14.91 -10.18 -55.40
CA ALA A 445 13.88 -11.20 -55.48
C ALA A 445 12.50 -10.55 -55.72
N PRO A 446 11.63 -11.17 -56.53
CA PRO A 446 10.33 -10.59 -56.87
C PRO A 446 9.49 -10.37 -55.61
N GLU A 447 8.94 -9.16 -55.48
CA GLU A 447 8.00 -8.80 -54.42
C GLU A 447 6.81 -9.78 -54.39
N PRO A 448 6.40 -10.25 -53.21
CA PRO A 448 5.21 -11.08 -53.09
C PRO A 448 3.98 -10.27 -53.49
N THR A 449 3.32 -10.72 -54.56
CA THR A 449 2.03 -10.22 -54.99
C THR A 449 1.06 -10.23 -53.81
N PRO A 450 0.39 -9.12 -53.47
CA PRO A 450 -0.55 -9.09 -52.36
C PRO A 450 -1.68 -10.09 -52.61
N GLU A 451 -1.88 -11.00 -51.67
CA GLU A 451 -3.03 -11.91 -51.67
C GLU A 451 -4.32 -11.09 -51.65
N PRO A 452 -5.35 -11.49 -52.44
CA PRO A 452 -6.62 -10.81 -52.46
C PRO A 452 -7.26 -10.85 -51.08
N ALA A 453 -7.71 -9.68 -50.61
CA ALA A 453 -8.44 -9.55 -49.36
C ALA A 453 -9.63 -10.53 -49.36
N PRO A 454 -9.84 -11.28 -48.27
CA PRO A 454 -10.98 -12.19 -48.18
C PRO A 454 -12.28 -11.40 -48.30
N GLU A 455 -13.09 -11.78 -49.29
CA GLU A 455 -14.44 -11.24 -49.46
C GLU A 455 -15.21 -11.45 -48.15
N SER A 456 -15.70 -10.35 -47.59
CA SER A 456 -16.55 -10.33 -46.41
C SER A 456 -17.76 -11.22 -46.64
N ASN A 457 -17.79 -12.35 -45.94
CA ASN A 457 -18.94 -13.24 -45.86
C ASN A 457 -20.16 -12.41 -45.39
N PRO A 458 -21.29 -12.38 -46.13
CA PRO A 458 -22.45 -11.62 -45.74
C PRO A 458 -22.93 -12.05 -44.35
N GLU A 459 -23.13 -11.08 -43.47
CA GLU A 459 -23.74 -11.30 -42.16
C GLU A 459 -25.08 -12.04 -42.34
N PRO A 460 -25.34 -13.11 -41.56
CA PRO A 460 -26.61 -13.79 -41.61
C PRO A 460 -27.72 -12.82 -41.21
N VAL A 461 -28.66 -12.61 -42.12
CA VAL A 461 -29.91 -11.88 -41.87
C VAL A 461 -30.61 -12.57 -40.69
N PRO A 462 -30.88 -11.88 -39.57
CA PRO A 462 -31.56 -12.48 -38.44
C PRO A 462 -32.94 -12.99 -38.88
N GLU A 463 -33.21 -14.26 -38.62
CA GLU A 463 -34.54 -14.85 -38.82
C GLU A 463 -35.57 -14.08 -37.99
N PRO A 464 -36.78 -13.84 -38.52
CA PRO A 464 -37.82 -13.13 -37.80
C PRO A 464 -38.18 -13.89 -36.53
N THR A 465 -38.00 -13.22 -35.39
CA THR A 465 -38.46 -13.67 -34.08
C THR A 465 -39.96 -14.01 -34.18
N PRO A 466 -40.40 -15.23 -33.81
CA PRO A 466 -41.81 -15.56 -33.81
C PRO A 466 -42.56 -14.62 -32.85
N GLU A 467 -43.62 -14.00 -33.36
CA GLU A 467 -44.54 -13.20 -32.56
C GLU A 467 -45.08 -14.08 -31.42
N PRO A 468 -45.00 -13.62 -30.15
CA PRO A 468 -45.58 -14.36 -29.04
C PRO A 468 -47.10 -14.42 -29.21
N ASP A 469 -47.62 -15.64 -29.31
CA ASP A 469 -49.05 -15.92 -29.29
C ASP A 469 -49.69 -15.25 -28.06
N LEU A 470 -50.53 -14.25 -28.34
CA LEU A 470 -51.44 -13.62 -27.39
C LEU A 470 -52.52 -14.63 -26.98
N ALA A 471 -52.16 -15.56 -26.10
CA ALA A 471 -53.11 -16.46 -25.46
C ALA A 471 -53.22 -16.14 -23.97
N SER A 472 -54.43 -15.70 -23.61
CA SER A 472 -55.02 -15.65 -22.27
C SER A 472 -54.78 -14.37 -21.47
N ASN A 473 -55.73 -13.43 -21.63
CA ASN A 473 -56.03 -12.37 -20.67
C ASN A 473 -56.18 -12.99 -19.26
N PRO A 474 -55.35 -12.62 -18.26
CA PRO A 474 -55.62 -12.98 -16.88
C PRO A 474 -56.91 -12.28 -16.41
N ALA A 475 -57.71 -13.01 -15.63
CA ALA A 475 -58.94 -12.51 -15.02
C ALA A 475 -58.65 -11.23 -14.19
N PRO A 476 -59.59 -10.27 -14.14
CA PRO A 476 -59.40 -9.03 -13.40
C PRO A 476 -59.14 -9.31 -11.92
N GLU A 477 -58.10 -8.68 -11.38
CA GLU A 477 -57.81 -8.67 -9.94
C GLU A 477 -59.02 -8.11 -9.16
N PRO A 478 -59.34 -8.68 -7.98
CA PRO A 478 -60.36 -8.14 -7.11
C PRO A 478 -59.98 -6.74 -6.60
N GLU A 479 -60.94 -5.83 -6.61
CA GLU A 479 -60.78 -4.46 -6.11
C GLU A 479 -60.30 -4.47 -4.65
N PRO A 480 -59.33 -3.61 -4.29
CA PRO A 480 -58.86 -3.50 -2.91
C PRO A 480 -59.96 -2.92 -2.01
N ASP A 481 -60.16 -3.56 -0.85
CA ASP A 481 -61.05 -3.09 0.21
C ASP A 481 -60.71 -1.65 0.64
N PRO A 482 -61.73 -0.82 0.96
CA PRO A 482 -61.54 0.57 1.31
C PRO A 482 -60.69 0.74 2.58
N GLU A 483 -59.63 1.52 2.45
CA GLU A 483 -58.70 1.91 3.52
C GLU A 483 -59.44 2.45 4.75
N SER A 484 -59.06 1.91 5.90
CA SER A 484 -59.51 2.38 7.21
C SER A 484 -58.90 3.75 7.51
N GLU A 485 -59.74 4.71 7.89
CA GLU A 485 -59.38 6.08 8.24
C GLU A 485 -58.23 6.15 9.26
N PRO A 486 -57.20 7.01 9.06
CA PRO A 486 -56.16 7.22 10.05
C PRO A 486 -56.69 7.99 11.26
N ASN A 487 -56.52 7.39 12.44
CA ASN A 487 -56.80 8.00 13.73
C ASN A 487 -56.15 9.40 13.85
N ARG A 488 -57.00 10.42 14.01
CA ARG A 488 -56.57 11.79 14.32
C ARG A 488 -55.92 11.82 15.71
N ILE A 489 -54.64 12.17 15.74
CA ILE A 489 -53.95 12.59 16.95
C ILE A 489 -54.48 13.98 17.34
N PRO A 490 -54.94 14.21 18.59
CA PRO A 490 -55.42 15.51 19.03
C PRO A 490 -54.29 16.55 19.09
N GLU A 491 -54.58 17.75 18.58
CA GLU A 491 -53.70 18.94 18.64
C GLU A 491 -53.35 19.31 20.10
N PRO A 492 -52.09 19.66 20.40
CA PRO A 492 -51.72 20.18 21.71
C PRO A 492 -52.25 21.62 21.90
N PRO A 493 -52.68 21.99 23.12
CA PRO A 493 -53.23 23.31 23.39
C PRO A 493 -52.17 24.40 23.31
N SER A 494 -52.53 25.48 22.61
CA SER A 494 -51.82 26.76 22.57
C SER A 494 -51.61 27.32 23.98
N GLN A 495 -50.34 27.54 24.35
CA GLN A 495 -49.93 28.22 25.57
C GLN A 495 -49.59 29.70 25.30
N PRO A 496 -49.76 30.57 26.32
CA PRO A 496 -49.91 32.01 26.15
C PRO A 496 -48.59 32.78 26.07
N SER A 497 -48.68 33.91 25.37
CA SER A 497 -47.69 34.97 25.32
C SER A 497 -47.46 35.60 26.70
N GLY A 498 -46.19 35.77 27.08
CA GLY A 498 -45.76 36.77 28.04
C GLY A 498 -44.96 36.20 29.20
N LEU A 499 -43.66 36.48 29.22
CA LEU A 499 -42.97 36.94 30.42
C LEU A 499 -41.65 37.62 30.01
N GLU A 500 -41.59 38.94 30.20
CA GLU A 500 -40.36 39.72 30.32
C GLU A 500 -39.51 39.19 31.48
N TRP A 501 -38.21 38.98 31.25
CA TRP A 501 -37.17 39.14 32.27
C TRP A 501 -35.89 39.71 31.65
N MET A 502 -35.43 40.79 32.29
CA MET A 502 -34.15 41.48 32.13
C MET A 502 -33.00 40.67 32.77
N GLY A 503 -31.75 40.90 32.33
CA GLY A 503 -30.58 40.74 33.21
C GLY A 503 -29.29 40.28 32.55
N ASP A 504 -28.41 41.26 32.27
CA ASP A 504 -26.97 41.31 32.54
C ASP A 504 -26.00 40.19 32.07
N GLY A 505 -25.15 40.58 31.10
CA GLY A 505 -23.73 40.85 31.36
C GLY A 505 -22.86 39.75 31.98
N GLY A 506 -22.02 39.11 31.17
CA GLY A 506 -20.97 38.23 31.67
C GLY A 506 -19.89 37.92 30.62
N SER A 507 -18.89 38.80 30.53
CA SER A 507 -17.62 38.55 29.84
C SER A 507 -16.84 37.42 30.51
N VAL A 508 -16.48 36.38 29.74
CA VAL A 508 -15.62 35.27 30.20
C VAL A 508 -14.18 35.51 29.76
N PHE A 509 -13.32 35.66 30.76
CA PHE A 509 -11.86 35.68 30.72
C PHE A 509 -11.31 34.29 30.34
N LEU A 510 -10.29 34.27 29.48
CA LEU A 510 -9.40 33.11 29.29
C LEU A 510 -8.24 33.22 30.31
N PRO A 511 -7.91 32.17 31.09
CA PRO A 511 -6.65 32.13 31.80
C PRO A 511 -5.54 31.59 30.90
N GLN A 512 -4.51 32.41 30.68
CA GLN A 512 -3.19 31.95 30.28
C GLN A 512 -2.49 31.42 31.53
N HIS A 513 -2.13 30.13 31.53
CA HIS A 513 -1.11 29.60 32.43
C HIS A 513 0.03 29.03 31.58
N GLY A 514 1.12 29.78 31.54
CA GLY A 514 2.45 29.24 31.37
C GLY A 514 3.02 28.96 32.75
N GLU A 515 3.57 27.77 32.95
CA GLU A 515 4.49 27.50 34.04
C GLU A 515 5.73 26.79 33.49
N SER A 516 6.83 27.50 33.68
CA SER A 516 8.22 27.12 33.53
C SER A 516 8.59 25.96 34.46
N LEU A 517 9.20 24.90 33.90
CA LEU A 517 9.92 23.90 34.68
C LEU A 517 11.38 24.34 34.91
N PRO A 518 11.93 24.15 36.13
CA PRO A 518 13.29 24.55 36.43
C PRO A 518 14.33 23.52 35.95
N ASN A 519 15.39 24.06 35.35
CA ASN A 519 16.71 23.46 35.22
C ASN A 519 17.29 23.21 36.62
N ASP A 520 17.67 21.98 36.95
CA ASP A 520 18.73 21.67 37.91
C ASP A 520 19.05 20.17 37.89
N LEU A 521 20.07 19.76 37.12
CA LEU A 521 20.92 18.61 37.48
C LEU A 521 22.35 18.85 36.97
N ALA A 522 23.24 19.05 37.94
CA ALA A 522 24.68 19.19 37.80
C ALA A 522 25.39 17.81 37.59
N PRO A 523 26.68 17.80 37.22
CA PRO A 523 27.33 16.67 36.56
C PRO A 523 28.20 15.79 37.48
N GLY A 524 28.44 14.55 37.05
CA GLY A 524 29.69 13.83 37.34
C GLY A 524 29.55 12.40 37.86
N ALA A 525 29.97 11.42 37.05
CA ALA A 525 30.81 10.26 37.43
C ALA A 525 31.04 9.34 36.20
N PRO A 526 32.13 8.55 36.17
CA PRO A 526 32.88 8.25 34.94
C PRO A 526 32.64 6.87 34.30
N ASN A 527 33.11 6.79 33.05
CA ASN A 527 33.30 5.63 32.18
C ASN A 527 33.63 4.30 32.89
N LEU A 528 32.82 3.28 32.57
CA LEU A 528 33.21 1.87 32.68
C LEU A 528 33.75 1.38 31.34
N ALA A 529 34.99 0.90 31.39
CA ALA A 529 35.73 0.32 30.29
C ALA A 529 35.18 -1.05 29.88
N ALA A 530 35.24 -1.33 28.58
CA ALA A 530 35.05 -2.65 28.01
C ALA A 530 36.20 -3.61 28.38
N PRO A 531 35.97 -4.92 28.53
CA PRO A 531 37.04 -5.89 28.68
C PRO A 531 37.68 -6.22 27.33
N ALA A 532 39.01 -6.19 27.32
CA ALA A 532 39.85 -6.74 26.27
C ALA A 532 39.73 -8.27 26.24
N GLN A 533 39.56 -8.83 25.04
CA GLN A 533 39.81 -10.25 24.79
C GLN A 533 41.30 -10.43 24.47
N SER A 534 41.95 -11.35 25.19
CA SER A 534 43.23 -11.93 24.78
C SER A 534 43.18 -13.45 24.92
N ASN A 535 43.49 -14.12 23.80
CA ASN A 535 43.70 -15.55 23.55
C ASN A 535 42.55 -16.53 23.76
#